data_AF-A0A2X1QVS2-F1
#
_entry.id   AF-A0A2X1QVS2-F1
#
_cell.length_a   1.000
_cell.length_b   1.000
_cell.length_c   1.000
_cell.angle_alpha   90.00
_cell.angle_beta   90.00
_cell.angle_gamma   90.00
#
_symmetry.space_group_name_H-M   'P 1'
#
loop_
_entity.id
_entity.type
_entity.pdbx_description
1 polymer ?
#
loop_
_entity_poly.entity_id
_entity_poly.type
_entity_poly.pdbx_seq_one_letter_code
_entity_poly.pdbx_strand_id
1 'polypeptide(L)'
;MIKGNKDLALHAVEALNVGYLAFNTEKKPFDNVLVRQALNYATDKQAIVKAVFLDSGSVAKSPIPSTMLGYKKDLPDYYYDPQKAKALLKQAGLEQGAEVTLWSMPVQRPYNPNSKRIAEMIQNDWAKVGVKAKIVSYEWGEYLPVCVKGSTTAPCMAGFGQRRSGQLCWHIAQL
;
A
#
# COMPACT_ATOMS: atom_id res chain seq x y z
N MET A 1 -15.00 -1.79 -23.77
CA MET A 1 -14.11 -2.85 -23.26
C MET A 1 -13.02 -3.11 -24.30
N ILE A 2 -11.75 -2.82 -23.99
CA ILE A 2 -10.63 -2.91 -24.96
C ILE A 2 -10.44 -4.35 -25.49
N LYS A 3 -10.69 -5.38 -24.66
CA LYS A 3 -10.57 -6.80 -25.03
C LYS A 3 -11.49 -7.26 -26.19
N GLY A 4 -12.50 -6.47 -26.56
CA GLY A 4 -13.43 -6.80 -27.66
C GLY A 4 -13.28 -5.91 -28.89
N ASN A 5 -12.36 -4.95 -28.89
CA ASN A 5 -12.16 -4.03 -30.01
C ASN A 5 -11.05 -4.57 -30.94
N LYS A 6 -11.38 -4.85 -32.20
CA LYS A 6 -10.45 -5.40 -33.20
C LYS A 6 -9.41 -4.38 -33.67
N ASP A 7 -9.66 -3.09 -33.46
CA ASP A 7 -8.77 -2.01 -33.86
C ASP A 7 -7.72 -1.67 -32.78
N LEU A 8 -7.76 -2.34 -31.62
CA LEU A 8 -6.87 -2.09 -30.49
C LEU A 8 -6.14 -3.37 -30.06
N ALA A 9 -4.82 -3.27 -29.91
CA ALA A 9 -4.00 -4.31 -29.30
C ALA A 9 -3.87 -4.05 -27.78
N LEU A 10 -4.26 -5.04 -26.96
CA LEU A 10 -4.01 -5.00 -25.52
C LEU A 10 -2.72 -5.76 -25.20
N HIS A 11 -1.67 -5.02 -24.83
CA HIS A 11 -0.44 -5.61 -24.32
C HIS A 11 -0.52 -5.77 -22.80
N ALA A 12 -0.62 -7.01 -22.32
CA ALA A 12 -0.54 -7.36 -20.91
C ALA A 12 0.80 -8.03 -20.62
N VAL A 13 1.55 -7.48 -19.68
CA VAL A 13 2.85 -8.02 -19.24
C VAL A 13 2.89 -8.06 -17.72
N GLU A 14 3.56 -9.06 -17.16
CA GLU A 14 3.84 -9.09 -15.73
C GLU A 14 4.75 -7.91 -15.38
N ALA A 15 4.25 -7.05 -14.50
CA ALA A 15 4.94 -5.81 -14.15
C ALA A 15 5.88 -6.01 -12.97
N LEU A 16 7.11 -5.48 -13.09
CA LEU A 16 8.06 -5.36 -11.97
C LEU A 16 7.70 -4.15 -11.11
N ASN A 17 6.58 -4.24 -10.40
CA ASN A 17 6.10 -3.19 -9.53
C ASN A 17 5.48 -3.75 -8.24
N VAL A 18 5.39 -2.89 -7.23
CA VAL A 18 4.71 -3.18 -5.95
C VAL A 18 4.12 -1.89 -5.41
N GLY A 19 2.85 -1.94 -4.99
CA GLY A 19 2.18 -0.88 -4.26
C GLY A 19 2.20 -1.18 -2.77
N TYR A 20 2.48 -0.18 -1.94
CA TYR A 20 2.52 -0.35 -0.49
C TYR A 20 2.04 0.90 0.24
N LEU A 21 1.66 0.72 1.51
CA LEU A 21 1.41 1.81 2.44
C LEU A 21 2.63 1.99 3.34
N ALA A 22 3.28 3.14 3.26
CA ALA A 22 4.46 3.46 4.06
C ALA A 22 4.04 4.11 5.38
N PHE A 23 4.53 3.58 6.49
CA PHE A 23 4.36 4.18 7.82
C PHE A 23 5.60 5.01 8.19
N ASN A 24 5.42 6.18 8.79
CA ASN A 24 6.54 6.92 9.37
C ASN A 24 6.91 6.33 10.74
N THR A 25 7.98 5.53 10.79
CA THR A 25 8.40 4.80 12.00
C THR A 25 9.07 5.67 13.06
N GLU A 26 9.27 6.97 12.82
CA GLU A 26 9.85 7.90 13.79
C GLU A 26 8.78 8.72 14.52
N LYS A 27 7.50 8.54 14.16
CA LYS A 27 6.39 9.35 14.65
C LYS A 27 5.32 8.48 15.27
N LYS A 28 4.85 8.86 16.46
CA LYS A 28 3.68 8.24 17.09
C LYS A 28 2.43 8.36 16.21
N PRO A 29 1.56 7.33 16.18
CA PRO A 29 1.66 6.04 16.88
C PRO A 29 2.42 4.96 16.09
N PHE A 30 3.01 5.32 14.95
CA PHE A 30 3.60 4.37 14.00
C PHE A 30 5.05 3.99 14.31
N ASP A 31 5.66 4.61 15.30
CA ASP A 31 6.91 4.17 15.94
C ASP A 31 6.76 2.80 16.61
N ASN A 32 5.57 2.50 17.16
CA ASN A 32 5.25 1.22 17.75
C ASN A 32 4.99 0.12 16.69
N VAL A 33 5.79 -0.96 16.74
CA VAL A 33 5.66 -2.10 15.82
C VAL A 33 4.30 -2.80 15.94
N LEU A 34 3.70 -2.86 17.14
CA LEU A 34 2.41 -3.49 17.36
C LEU A 34 1.30 -2.75 16.62
N VAL A 35 1.38 -1.42 16.55
CA VAL A 35 0.43 -0.60 15.79
C VAL A 35 0.54 -0.90 14.29
N ARG A 36 1.77 -0.95 13.76
CA ARG A 36 1.98 -1.26 12.33
C ARG A 36 1.50 -2.67 11.98
N GLN A 37 1.76 -3.65 12.84
CA GLN A 37 1.27 -5.02 12.67
C GLN A 37 -0.25 -5.09 12.73
N ALA A 38 -0.87 -4.40 13.70
CA ALA A 38 -2.32 -4.36 13.84
C ALA A 38 -3.00 -3.81 12.59
N LEU A 39 -2.51 -2.69 12.04
CA LEU A 39 -3.07 -2.09 10.83
C LEU A 39 -2.89 -2.98 9.60
N ASN A 40 -1.83 -3.79 9.55
CA ASN A 40 -1.63 -4.79 8.49
C ASN A 40 -2.68 -5.91 8.59
N TYR A 41 -2.89 -6.49 9.78
CA TYR A 41 -3.95 -7.48 10.03
C TYR A 41 -5.36 -6.91 9.81
N ALA A 42 -5.56 -5.61 10.08
CA ALA A 42 -6.84 -4.95 9.89
C ALA A 42 -7.19 -4.69 8.42
N THR A 43 -6.27 -4.85 7.47
CA THR A 43 -6.48 -4.45 6.06
C THR A 43 -6.79 -5.67 5.18
N ASP A 44 -7.95 -5.70 4.52
CA ASP A 44 -8.30 -6.79 3.60
C ASP A 44 -7.65 -6.57 2.23
N LYS A 45 -6.39 -7.03 2.10
CA LYS A 45 -5.62 -6.95 0.86
C LYS A 45 -6.29 -7.66 -0.32
N GLN A 46 -7.00 -8.78 -0.06
CA GLN A 46 -7.66 -9.55 -1.10
C GLN A 46 -8.87 -8.80 -1.65
N ALA A 47 -9.67 -8.19 -0.77
CA ALA A 47 -10.77 -7.32 -1.19
C ALA A 47 -10.26 -6.13 -2.01
N ILE A 48 -9.17 -5.49 -1.57
CA ILE A 48 -8.55 -4.36 -2.31
C ILE A 48 -8.11 -4.80 -3.71
N VAL A 49 -7.37 -5.90 -3.84
CA VAL A 49 -6.94 -6.42 -5.14
C VAL A 49 -8.15 -6.68 -6.04
N LYS A 50 -9.16 -7.39 -5.54
CA LYS A 50 -10.37 -7.71 -6.30
C LYS A 50 -11.14 -6.45 -6.74
N ALA A 51 -11.27 -5.45 -5.87
CA ALA A 51 -12.06 -4.25 -6.15
C ALA A 51 -11.36 -3.21 -7.03
N VAL A 52 -10.04 -3.09 -6.89
CA VAL A 52 -9.26 -2.00 -7.52
C VAL A 52 -8.41 -2.50 -8.69
N PHE A 53 -7.83 -3.69 -8.56
CA PHE A 53 -6.99 -4.29 -9.59
C PHE A 53 -7.75 -5.33 -10.42
N LEU A 54 -8.97 -5.72 -10.02
CA LEU A 54 -9.76 -6.76 -10.69
C LEU A 54 -8.89 -8.03 -10.84
N ASP A 55 -8.78 -8.59 -12.04
CA ASP A 55 -7.96 -9.76 -12.35
C ASP A 55 -6.52 -9.42 -12.80
N SER A 56 -6.09 -8.15 -12.69
CA SER A 56 -4.76 -7.70 -13.16
C SER A 56 -3.73 -7.48 -12.06
N GLY A 57 -4.06 -7.83 -10.81
CA GLY A 57 -3.17 -7.71 -9.66
C GLY A 57 -3.19 -8.96 -8.78
N SER A 58 -2.20 -9.08 -7.89
CA SER A 58 -2.14 -10.11 -6.87
C SER A 58 -1.71 -9.51 -5.53
N VAL A 59 -2.04 -10.19 -4.43
CA VAL A 59 -1.61 -9.75 -3.10
C VAL A 59 -0.10 -9.94 -2.95
N ALA A 60 0.61 -8.85 -2.71
CA ALA A 60 2.03 -8.87 -2.45
C ALA A 60 2.33 -9.45 -1.05
N LYS A 61 3.19 -10.48 -1.01
CA LYS A 61 3.72 -11.08 0.23
C LYS A 61 5.11 -10.59 0.61
N SER A 62 5.77 -9.90 -0.31
CA SER A 62 7.15 -9.45 -0.20
C SER A 62 7.28 -8.04 -0.78
N PRO A 63 8.23 -7.22 -0.29
CA PRO A 63 8.57 -5.96 -0.94
C PRO A 63 9.16 -6.15 -2.34
N ILE A 64 9.56 -7.38 -2.69
CA ILE A 64 10.08 -7.75 -4.00
C ILE A 64 9.00 -8.60 -4.70
N PRO A 65 8.65 -8.31 -5.97
CA PRO A 65 7.69 -9.11 -6.72
C PRO A 65 8.21 -10.51 -7.02
N SER A 66 7.31 -11.47 -7.22
CA SER A 66 7.65 -12.90 -7.40
C SER A 66 8.50 -13.23 -8.62
N THR A 67 8.57 -12.30 -9.58
CA THR A 67 9.33 -12.41 -10.82
C THR A 67 10.80 -11.99 -10.68
N MET A 68 11.20 -11.40 -9.55
CA MET A 68 12.59 -11.00 -9.30
C MET A 68 13.39 -12.11 -8.60
N LEU A 69 14.68 -12.16 -8.93
CA LEU A 69 15.65 -13.01 -8.24
C LEU A 69 15.74 -12.60 -6.75
N GLY A 70 15.74 -13.58 -5.85
CA GLY A 70 15.73 -13.33 -4.41
C GLY A 70 14.34 -13.34 -3.76
N TYR A 71 13.26 -13.51 -4.52
CA TYR A 71 11.93 -13.74 -3.95
C TYR A 71 11.88 -15.07 -3.17
N LYS A 72 11.54 -14.98 -1.88
CA LYS A 72 11.24 -16.15 -1.05
C LYS A 72 9.73 -16.41 -1.04
N LYS A 73 9.33 -17.59 -1.49
CA LYS A 73 7.92 -18.03 -1.55
C LYS A 73 7.32 -18.26 -0.16
N ASP A 74 8.14 -18.75 0.77
CA ASP A 74 7.70 -19.22 2.09
C ASP A 74 7.88 -18.15 3.17
N LEU A 75 7.42 -16.93 2.88
CA LEU A 75 7.38 -15.86 3.88
C LEU A 75 6.05 -15.87 4.62
N PRO A 76 6.07 -15.73 5.97
CA PRO A 76 4.85 -15.50 6.74
C PRO A 76 4.17 -14.22 6.26
N ASP A 77 2.87 -14.32 5.93
CA ASP A 77 2.06 -13.17 5.52
C ASP A 77 1.13 -12.74 6.66
N TYR A 78 0.75 -11.47 6.63
CA TYR A 78 -0.30 -10.90 7.46
C TYR A 78 -1.63 -11.09 6.73
N TYR A 79 -2.34 -12.14 7.11
CA TYR A 79 -3.71 -12.39 6.65
C TYR A 79 -4.68 -11.37 7.26
N TYR A 80 -5.85 -11.18 6.64
CA TYR A 80 -6.89 -10.32 7.20
C TYR A 80 -7.46 -10.93 8.49
N ASP A 81 -7.21 -10.28 9.62
CA ASP A 81 -7.67 -10.69 10.95
C ASP A 81 -7.96 -9.46 11.82
N PRO A 82 -9.18 -8.91 11.75
CA PRO A 82 -9.60 -7.77 12.58
C PRO A 82 -9.58 -8.05 14.08
N GLN A 83 -9.71 -9.31 14.52
CA GLN A 83 -9.69 -9.65 15.94
C GLN A 83 -8.27 -9.54 16.50
N LYS A 84 -7.29 -10.10 15.79
CA LYS A 84 -5.88 -9.97 16.13
C LYS A 84 -5.40 -8.52 16.07
N ALA A 85 -5.89 -7.75 15.09
CA ALA A 85 -5.63 -6.31 15.02
C ALA A 85 -6.10 -5.57 16.28
N LYS A 86 -7.33 -5.82 16.75
CA LYS A 86 -7.85 -5.24 18.01
C LYS A 86 -7.00 -5.62 19.22
N ALA A 87 -6.59 -6.88 19.32
CA ALA A 87 -5.74 -7.34 20.42
C ALA A 87 -4.39 -6.63 20.44
N LEU A 88 -3.75 -6.45 19.28
CA LEU A 88 -2.48 -5.74 19.14
C LEU A 88 -2.62 -4.24 19.45
N LEU A 89 -3.71 -3.59 19.00
CA LEU A 89 -3.98 -2.18 19.34
C LEU A 89 -4.17 -2.00 20.86
N LYS A 90 -4.85 -2.93 21.52
CA LYS A 90 -4.98 -2.92 22.98
C LYS A 90 -3.61 -3.06 23.67
N GLN A 91 -2.77 -4.00 23.22
CA GLN A 91 -1.40 -4.15 23.75
C GLN A 91 -0.54 -2.90 23.51
N ALA A 92 -0.80 -2.17 22.43
CA ALA A 92 -0.14 -0.90 22.12
C ALA A 92 -0.70 0.30 22.92
N GLY A 93 -1.71 0.09 23.79
CA GLY A 93 -2.34 1.15 24.58
C GLY A 93 -3.32 2.03 23.79
N LEU A 94 -3.87 1.53 22.67
CA LEU A 94 -4.82 2.25 21.79
C LEU A 94 -6.22 1.63 21.82
N GLU A 95 -6.64 1.09 22.97
CA GLU A 95 -7.93 0.41 23.13
C GLU A 95 -9.14 1.35 22.99
N GLN A 96 -8.96 2.64 23.29
CA GLN A 96 -9.96 3.69 23.11
C GLN A 96 -10.10 4.13 21.64
N GLY A 97 -9.30 3.55 20.74
CA GLY A 97 -9.20 3.94 19.35
C GLY A 97 -8.12 4.99 19.09
N ALA A 98 -7.87 5.24 17.81
CA ALA A 98 -6.88 6.23 17.36
C ALA A 98 -7.38 6.96 16.13
N GLU A 99 -6.98 8.23 15.98
CA GLU A 99 -7.19 8.98 14.74
C GLU A 99 -5.86 9.09 14.00
N VAL A 100 -5.88 8.77 12.71
CA VAL A 100 -4.70 8.81 11.85
C VAL A 100 -5.05 9.52 10.56
N THR A 101 -4.09 10.21 9.97
CA THR A 101 -4.26 10.77 8.62
C THR A 101 -3.69 9.77 7.62
N LEU A 102 -4.39 9.47 6.54
CA LEU A 102 -3.97 8.56 5.46
C LEU A 102 -3.80 9.35 4.16
N TRP A 103 -2.59 9.33 3.61
CA TRP A 103 -2.27 10.09 2.40
C TRP A 103 -2.52 9.24 1.16
N SER A 104 -3.39 9.76 0.28
CA SER A 104 -3.71 9.17 -1.01
C SER A 104 -3.09 9.97 -2.14
N MET A 105 -2.56 9.26 -3.15
CA MET A 105 -2.04 9.88 -4.36
C MET A 105 -3.21 10.41 -5.22
N PRO A 106 -3.06 11.58 -5.89
CA PRO A 106 -4.08 12.13 -6.78
C PRO A 106 -4.04 11.51 -8.19
N VAL A 107 -2.98 10.77 -8.53
CA VAL A 107 -2.71 10.25 -9.88
C VAL A 107 -2.70 8.73 -9.92
N GLN A 108 -3.11 8.18 -11.06
CA GLN A 108 -3.04 6.74 -11.32
C GLN A 108 -1.58 6.30 -11.53
N ARG A 109 -1.23 5.13 -11.00
CA ARG A 109 0.10 4.54 -11.14
C ARG A 109 -0.02 3.07 -11.54
N PRO A 110 0.99 2.49 -12.24
CA PRO A 110 0.96 1.08 -12.61
C PRO A 110 0.78 0.10 -11.44
N TYR A 111 1.22 0.49 -10.24
CA TYR A 111 1.10 -0.28 -8.99
C TYR A 111 -0.09 0.15 -8.11
N ASN A 112 -0.84 1.18 -8.52
CA ASN A 112 -1.99 1.71 -7.77
C ASN A 112 -2.90 2.48 -8.76
N PRO A 113 -3.85 1.78 -9.41
CA PRO A 113 -4.68 2.38 -10.45
C PRO A 113 -5.76 3.30 -9.88
N ASN A 114 -6.16 3.16 -8.61
CA ASN A 114 -7.12 4.04 -7.97
C ASN A 114 -6.83 4.21 -6.47
N SER A 115 -5.89 5.11 -6.17
CA SER A 115 -5.42 5.36 -4.81
C SER A 115 -6.56 5.81 -3.88
N LYS A 116 -7.48 6.65 -4.36
CA LYS A 116 -8.63 7.10 -3.56
C LYS A 116 -9.48 5.92 -3.12
N ARG A 117 -9.81 5.01 -4.03
CA ARG A 117 -10.61 3.83 -3.71
C ARG A 117 -9.91 2.90 -2.72
N ILE A 118 -8.60 2.70 -2.87
CA ILE A 118 -7.80 1.94 -1.89
C ILE A 118 -7.87 2.60 -0.51
N ALA A 119 -7.70 3.93 -0.43
CA ALA A 119 -7.79 4.67 0.83
C ALA A 119 -9.16 4.52 1.51
N GLU A 120 -10.26 4.59 0.77
CA GLU A 120 -11.62 4.40 1.29
C GLU A 120 -11.81 2.98 1.86
N MET A 121 -11.28 1.96 1.17
CA MET A 121 -11.34 0.58 1.65
C MET A 121 -10.53 0.39 2.93
N ILE A 122 -9.31 0.92 2.97
CA ILE A 122 -8.46 0.91 4.17
C ILE A 122 -9.13 1.66 5.32
N GLN A 123 -9.72 2.84 5.05
CA GLN A 123 -10.44 3.62 6.05
C GLN A 123 -11.60 2.81 6.66
N ASN A 124 -12.41 2.16 5.82
CA ASN A 124 -13.52 1.33 6.28
C ASN A 124 -13.04 0.14 7.12
N ASP A 125 -11.94 -0.48 6.72
CA ASP A 125 -11.34 -1.61 7.41
C ASP A 125 -10.75 -1.21 8.77
N TRP A 126 -10.01 -0.11 8.82
CA TRP A 126 -9.43 0.42 10.05
C TRP A 126 -10.51 0.90 11.04
N ALA A 127 -11.63 1.43 10.54
CA ALA A 127 -12.76 1.81 11.39
C ALA A 127 -13.33 0.61 12.17
N LYS A 128 -13.36 -0.59 11.58
CA LYS A 128 -13.83 -1.83 12.25
C LYS A 128 -13.00 -2.21 13.48
N VAL A 129 -11.74 -1.76 13.53
CA VAL A 129 -10.82 -2.01 14.65
C VAL A 129 -10.62 -0.78 15.55
N GLY A 130 -11.43 0.27 15.38
CA GLY A 130 -11.40 1.47 16.21
C GLY A 130 -10.41 2.54 15.76
N VAL A 131 -9.81 2.41 14.58
CA VAL A 131 -8.89 3.40 14.01
C VAL A 131 -9.61 4.24 12.97
N LYS A 132 -9.79 5.53 13.24
CA LYS A 132 -10.41 6.47 12.30
C LYS A 132 -9.34 7.07 11.40
N ALA A 133 -9.35 6.68 10.13
CA ALA A 133 -8.46 7.26 9.12
C ALA A 133 -9.10 8.50 8.48
N LYS A 134 -8.43 9.65 8.50
CA LYS A 134 -8.77 10.83 7.69
C LYS A 134 -7.99 10.80 6.39
N ILE A 135 -8.67 10.62 5.27
CA ILE A 135 -8.03 10.59 3.95
C ILE A 135 -7.68 12.02 3.53
N VAL A 136 -6.44 12.24 3.12
CA VAL A 136 -5.97 13.50 2.56
C VAL A 136 -5.25 13.22 1.24
N SER A 137 -5.42 14.11 0.26
CA SER A 137 -4.71 14.07 -1.01
C SER A 137 -4.15 15.46 -1.27
N TYR A 138 -2.88 15.52 -1.64
CA TYR A 138 -2.20 16.74 -2.08
C TYR A 138 -1.87 16.61 -3.58
N GLU A 139 -1.55 17.74 -4.21
CA GLU A 139 -0.97 17.74 -5.56
C GLU A 139 0.34 16.91 -5.56
N TRP A 140 0.66 16.23 -6.66
CA TRP A 140 1.75 15.25 -6.72
C TRP A 140 3.13 15.85 -6.42
N GLY A 141 3.39 17.07 -6.87
CA GLY A 141 4.63 17.82 -6.61
C GLY A 141 4.83 18.17 -5.13
N GLU A 142 3.75 18.34 -4.36
CA GLU A 142 3.79 18.52 -2.91
C GLU A 142 3.82 17.18 -2.15
N TYR A 143 3.12 16.17 -2.68
CA TYR A 143 2.99 14.85 -2.07
C TYR A 143 4.34 14.14 -1.93
N LEU A 144 5.10 14.05 -3.03
CA LEU A 144 6.28 13.20 -3.09
C LEU A 144 7.40 13.65 -2.14
N PRO A 145 7.79 14.95 -2.08
CA PRO A 145 8.84 15.39 -1.17
C PRO A 145 8.50 15.16 0.30
N VAL A 146 7.23 15.35 0.69
CA VAL A 146 6.80 15.18 2.09
C VAL A 146 6.85 13.71 2.51
N CYS A 147 6.39 12.81 1.65
CA CYS A 147 6.45 11.37 1.92
C CYS A 147 7.90 10.84 1.90
N VAL A 148 8.75 11.31 0.96
CA VAL A 148 10.15 10.87 0.87
C VAL A 148 11.01 11.40 2.02
N LYS A 149 10.80 12.65 2.46
CA LYS A 149 11.53 13.24 3.58
C LYS A 149 11.02 12.79 4.95
N GLY A 150 9.95 11.98 5.02
CA GLY A 150 9.36 11.55 6.27
C GLY A 150 8.85 12.70 7.14
N SER A 151 8.52 13.85 6.55
CA SER A 151 8.11 15.04 7.30
C SER A 151 6.67 14.96 7.82
N THR A 152 5.87 14.03 7.29
CA THR A 152 4.49 13.76 7.73
C THR A 152 4.42 12.58 8.68
N THR A 153 3.53 12.65 9.67
CA THR A 153 3.19 11.50 10.53
C THR A 153 2.24 10.52 9.83
N ALA A 154 1.56 10.96 8.77
CA ALA A 154 0.55 10.19 8.05
C ALA A 154 1.17 9.05 7.23
N PRO A 155 0.56 7.86 7.18
CA PRO A 155 1.00 6.83 6.26
C PRO A 155 0.74 7.27 4.81
N CYS A 156 1.75 7.12 3.95
CA CYS A 156 1.68 7.50 2.54
C CYS A 156 1.51 6.28 1.65
N MET A 157 0.55 6.33 0.72
CA MET A 157 0.54 5.38 -0.39
C MET A 157 1.73 5.62 -1.32
N ALA A 158 2.51 4.58 -1.55
CA ALA A 158 3.72 4.62 -2.33
C ALA A 158 3.83 3.34 -3.17
N GLY A 159 4.84 3.29 -4.01
CA GLY A 159 5.13 2.09 -4.78
C GLY A 159 6.40 2.27 -5.59
N PHE A 160 6.99 1.14 -5.92
CA PHE A 160 8.15 1.07 -6.80
C PHE A 160 7.72 0.43 -8.12
N GLY A 161 8.27 0.92 -9.23
CA GLY A 161 8.06 0.34 -10.55
C GLY A 161 9.17 0.76 -11.50
N GLN A 162 9.72 -0.20 -12.22
CA GLN A 162 10.76 0.07 -13.20
C GLN A 162 10.14 0.78 -14.42
N ARG A 163 10.43 2.08 -14.60
CA ARG A 163 10.03 2.81 -15.82
C ARG A 163 10.88 2.31 -16.99
N ARG A 164 10.27 1.64 -17.97
CA ARG A 164 10.94 1.32 -19.24
C ARG A 164 10.92 2.56 -20.16
N SER A 165 11.78 3.53 -19.88
CA SER A 165 12.31 4.48 -20.86
C SER A 165 13.55 5.19 -20.31
N GLY A 166 14.74 4.68 -20.65
CA GLY A 166 15.93 5.48 -20.93
C GLY A 166 16.58 6.37 -19.85
N GLN A 167 16.27 6.26 -18.56
CA GLN A 167 17.01 7.00 -17.52
C GLN A 167 17.57 6.05 -16.46
N LEU A 168 18.89 5.83 -16.53
CA LEU A 168 19.69 5.30 -15.43
C LEU A 168 19.56 6.25 -14.23
N CYS A 169 19.24 5.69 -13.06
CA CYS A 169 19.69 6.21 -11.77
C CYS A 169 20.29 5.05 -10.97
N TRP A 170 21.50 5.27 -10.47
CA TRP A 170 22.41 4.32 -9.85
C TRP A 170 21.98 3.85 -8.43
N HIS A 171 22.00 2.52 -8.22
CA HIS A 171 22.33 1.68 -7.03
C HIS A 171 21.41 1.76 -5.77
N ILE A 172 20.89 0.65 -5.23
CA ILE A 172 21.61 -0.57 -4.79
C ILE A 172 20.95 -1.89 -5.29
N ALA A 173 21.83 -2.76 -5.82
CA ALA A 173 21.77 -4.20 -6.13
C ALA A 173 20.98 -4.71 -7.37
N GLN A 174 21.75 -4.95 -8.44
CA GLN A 174 21.61 -6.00 -9.48
C GLN A 174 21.58 -7.40 -8.79
N LEU A 175 20.88 -8.44 -9.23
CA LEU A 175 20.50 -8.95 -10.56
C LEU A 175 19.02 -9.37 -10.58
#